data_AF-A0A839FQJ2-F1
#
_entry.id   AF-A0A839FQJ2-F1
#
_cell.length_a   1.000
_cell.length_b   1.000
_cell.length_c   1.000
_cell.angle_alpha   90.00
_cell.angle_beta   90.00
_cell.angle_gamma   90.00
#
_symmetry.space_group_name_H-M   'P 1'
#
loop_
_entity.id
_entity.type
_entity.pdbx_description
1 polymer ?
#
loop_
_entity_poly.entity_id
_entity_poly.type
_entity_poly.pdbx_seq_one_letter_code
_entity_poly.pdbx_strand_id
1 'polypeptide(L)' 'MDFRAHEIAEDGTESVQPSRIRFRSQDQIRSMLIEAGLVVEDVFGGFRSEPVGRGVGALVVIAQRP' A
#
# COMPACT_ATOMS: atom_id res chain seq x y z
N MET A 1 10.46 -8.26 -2.77
CA MET A 1 10.73 -8.52 -4.19
C MET A 1 11.51 -7.35 -4.74
N ASP A 2 12.58 -7.62 -5.48
CA ASP A 2 13.32 -6.60 -6.21
C ASP A 2 12.70 -6.47 -7.61
N PHE A 3 12.59 -5.25 -8.13
CA PHE A 3 12.07 -4.95 -9.46
C PHE A 3 12.75 -3.70 -10.01
N ARG A 4 12.53 -3.35 -11.29
CA ARG A 4 12.94 -2.05 -11.82
C ARG A 4 11.71 -1.16 -11.98
N ALA A 5 11.66 -0.06 -11.24
CA ALA A 5 10.63 0.95 -11.43
C ALA A 5 10.93 1.72 -12.72
N HIS A 6 9.93 1.83 -13.58
CA HIS A 6 10.00 2.64 -14.80
C HIS A 6 9.02 3.79 -14.62
N GLU A 7 9.55 5.01 -14.62
CA GLU A 7 8.79 6.24 -14.45
C GLU A 7 9.07 7.17 -15.63
N ILE A 8 8.04 7.92 -16.03
CA ILE A 8 8.11 8.95 -17.07
C ILE A 8 7.73 10.27 -16.40
N ALA A 9 8.66 11.23 -16.36
CA ALA A 9 8.41 12.56 -15.83
C ALA A 9 7.54 13.40 -16.79
N GLU A 10 7.03 14.54 -16.32
CA GLU A 10 6.18 15.42 -17.13
C GLU A 10 6.87 15.95 -18.40
N ASP A 11 8.20 16.08 -18.38
CA ASP A 11 9.00 16.50 -19.54
C ASP A 11 9.34 15.33 -20.51
N GLY A 12 8.82 14.14 -20.23
CA GLY A 12 9.07 12.93 -21.02
C GLY A 12 10.37 12.20 -20.69
N THR A 13 11.13 12.64 -19.68
CA THR A 13 12.33 11.94 -19.25
C THR A 13 11.97 10.59 -18.66
N GLU A 14 12.52 9.52 -19.22
CA GLU A 14 12.37 8.16 -18.69
C GLU A 14 13.45 7.84 -17.66
N SER A 15 13.06 7.18 -16.57
CA SER A 15 13.98 6.66 -15.55
C SER A 15 13.70 5.20 -15.22
N VAL A 16 14.74 4.37 -15.22
CA VAL A 16 14.66 2.94 -14.89
C VAL A 16 15.61 2.57 -13.75
N GLN A 17 15.08 2.47 -12.53
CA GLN A 17 15.89 2.31 -11.32
C GLN A 17 15.57 1.01 -10.56
N PRO A 18 16.57 0.34 -9.94
CA PRO A 18 16.30 -0.78 -9.04
C PRO A 18 15.45 -0.32 -7.85
N SER A 19 14.40 -1.07 -7.54
CA SER A 19 13.50 -0.76 -6.44
C SER A 19 13.07 -2.04 -5.71
N ARG A 20 12.49 -1.85 -4.52
CA ARG A 20 12.11 -2.92 -3.60
C ARG A 20 10.66 -2.74 -3.17
N ILE A 21 9.82 -3.70 -3.56
CA ILE A 21 8.47 -3.81 -3.02
C ILE A 21 8.48 -4.78 -1.84
N ARG A 22 7.72 -4.42 -0.81
CA ARG A 22 7.50 -5.22 0.39
C ARG A 22 5.99 -5.28 0.63
N PHE A 23 5.43 -6.47 0.48
CA PHE A 23 4.04 -6.72 0.83
C PHE A 23 3.89 -6.77 2.35
N ARG A 24 2.76 -6.27 2.84
CA ARG A 24 2.41 -6.30 4.25
C ARG A 24 1.06 -6.99 4.39
N SER A 25 0.92 -7.80 5.44
CA SER A 25 -0.38 -8.33 5.82
C SER A 25 -1.26 -7.20 6.39
N GLN A 26 -2.56 -7.48 6.52
CA GLN A 26 -3.48 -6.62 7.23
C GLN A 26 -2.96 -6.27 8.64
N ASP A 27 -2.47 -7.27 9.38
CA ASP A 27 -1.99 -7.07 10.74
C ASP A 27 -0.75 -6.17 10.78
N GLN A 28 0.20 -6.38 9.87
CA GLN A 28 1.39 -5.55 9.77
C GLN A 28 1.04 -4.09 9.46
N ILE A 29 0.11 -3.85 8.52
CA ILE A 29 -0.34 -2.49 8.21
C ILE A 29 -1.06 -1.85 9.41
N ARG A 30 -1.93 -2.59 10.11
CA ARG A 30 -2.61 -2.10 11.31
C ARG A 30 -1.59 -1.68 12.38
N SER A 31 -0.63 -2.55 12.70
CA SER A 31 0.43 -2.23 13.68
C SER A 31 1.22 -0.99 13.30
N MET A 32 1.67 -0.89 12.04
CA MET A 32 2.46 0.25 11.57
C MET A 32 1.70 1.59 11.65
N LEU A 33 0.39 1.58 11.34
CA LEU A 33 -0.43 2.80 11.41
C LEU A 33 -0.71 3.21 12.85
N ILE A 34 -0.96 2.25 13.74
CA ILE A 34 -1.11 2.50 15.17
C ILE A 34 0.18 3.09 15.75
N GLU A 35 1.34 2.52 15.42
CA GLU A 35 2.65 3.05 15.81
C GLU A 35 2.91 4.48 15.29
N ALA A 36 2.34 4.82 14.13
CA ALA A 36 2.39 6.17 13.57
C ALA A 36 1.40 7.17 14.22
N GLY A 37 0.61 6.73 15.21
CA GLY A 37 -0.36 7.57 15.93
C GLY A 37 -1.69 7.75 15.19
N LEU A 38 -2.02 6.84 14.26
CA LEU A 38 -3.30 6.84 13.55
C LEU A 38 -4.25 5.83 14.19
N VAL A 39 -5.55 6.14 14.15
CA VAL A 39 -6.62 5.21 14.50
C VAL A 39 -7.13 4.60 13.20
N VAL A 40 -7.02 3.27 13.08
CA VAL A 40 -7.52 2.52 11.92
C VAL A 40 -9.00 2.20 12.12
N GLU A 41 -9.84 2.69 11.22
CA GLU A 41 -11.27 2.42 11.22
C GLU A 41 -11.56 1.10 10.49
N ASP A 42 -11.10 1.01 9.24
CA ASP A 42 -11.40 -0.12 8.36
C ASP A 42 -10.21 -0.52 7.48
N VAL A 43 -10.19 -1.80 7.11
CA VAL A 43 -9.23 -2.37 6.17
C VAL A 43 -9.97 -3.29 5.21
N PHE A 44 -9.92 -2.96 3.93
CA PHE A 44 -10.50 -3.75 2.85
C PHE A 44 -9.41 -4.42 2.01
N GLY A 45 -9.77 -5.56 1.43
CA GLY A 45 -8.97 -6.30 0.47
C GLY A 45 -9.04 -5.74 -0.95
N GLY A 46 -9.67 -4.58 -1.19
CA GLY A 46 -9.80 -3.98 -2.52
C GLY A 46 -10.61 -2.69 -2.50
N PHE A 47 -10.70 -2.01 -3.65
CA PHE A 47 -11.35 -0.70 -3.79
C PHE A 47 -12.88 -0.76 -3.80
N ARG A 48 -13.49 -1.95 -3.87
CA ARG A 48 -14.95 -2.13 -3.79
C ARG A 48 -15.35 -2.71 -2.44
N SER A 49 -14.56 -2.42 -1.40
CA SER A 49 -14.77 -2.91 -0.03
C SER A 49 -14.75 -4.45 0.07
N GLU A 50 -13.97 -5.12 -0.78
CA GLU A 50 -13.83 -6.57 -0.73
C GLU A 50 -13.21 -7.04 0.61
N PRO A 51 -13.53 -8.26 1.08
CA PRO A 51 -12.84 -8.83 2.22
C PRO A 51 -11.34 -9.04 1.94
N VAL A 52 -10.50 -8.79 2.94
CA VAL A 52 -9.07 -9.12 2.88
C VAL A 52 -8.89 -10.63 2.63
N GLY A 53 -7.88 -10.98 1.83
CA GLY A 53 -7.51 -12.37 1.53
C GLY A 53 -8.19 -12.98 0.30
N ARG A 54 -8.99 -12.21 -0.46
CA ARG A 54 -9.65 -12.68 -1.70
C ARG A 54 -8.82 -12.53 -2.98
N GLY A 55 -7.55 -12.13 -2.89
CA GLY A 55 -6.62 -12.13 -4.03
C GLY A 55 -6.72 -10.92 -4.96
N VAL A 56 -7.32 -9.81 -4.51
CA VAL A 56 -7.44 -8.56 -5.31
C VAL A 56 -6.11 -7.78 -5.37
N GLY A 57 -5.10 -8.17 -4.59
CA GLY A 57 -3.73 -7.65 -4.69
C GLY A 57 -3.50 -6.28 -4.06
N ALA A 58 -4.51 -5.70 -3.40
CA ALA A 58 -4.42 -4.42 -2.71
C ALA A 58 -4.98 -4.50 -1.28
N LEU A 59 -4.52 -3.61 -0.41
CA LEU A 59 -5.19 -3.28 0.84
C LEU A 59 -5.60 -1.81 0.77
N VAL A 60 -6.86 -1.52 1.07
CA VAL A 60 -7.39 -0.17 1.19
C VAL A 60 -7.66 0.08 2.67
N VAL A 61 -7.09 1.14 3.23
CA VAL A 61 -7.17 1.43 4.66
C VAL A 61 -7.78 2.80 4.88
N ILE A 62 -8.75 2.87 5.78
CA ILE A 62 -9.31 4.12 6.29
C ILE A 62 -8.74 4.31 7.69
N ALA A 63 -8.00 5.41 7.87
CA ALA A 63 -7.42 5.76 9.15
C ALA A 63 -7.43 7.28 9.33
N GLN A 64 -7.62 7.71 10.57
CA GLN A 64 -7.66 9.12 10.93
C GLN A 64 -6.60 9.44 11.99
N ARG A 65 -6.14 10.69 11.98
CA ARG A 65 -5.39 11.24 13.11
C ARG A 65 -6.42 11.70 14.14
N PRO A 66 -6.26 11.34 15.43
CA PRO A 66 -7.12 11.83 16.50
C PRO A 66 -7.20 13.36 16.57
#